data_AF-A0A1F9FCC1-F1
#
_entry.id   AF-A0A1F9FCC1-F1
#
_cell.length_a   1.000
_cell.length_b   1.000
_cell.length_c   1.000
_cell.angle_alpha   90.00
_cell.angle_beta   90.00
_cell.angle_gamma   90.00
#
_symmetry.space_group_name_H-M   'P 1'
#
loop_
_entity.id
_entity.type
_entity.pdbx_description
1 polymer ?
#
loop_
_entity_poly.entity_id
_entity_poly.type
_entity_poly.pdbx_seq_one_letter_code
_entity_poly.pdbx_strand_id
1 'polypeptide(L)'
;MCCSNRCAGGEEADAVELTLDLPDDAALSALQAGVKAHGALSAPLAGAAAPALFARASVAVTLRGALLAEVEGQVVQLLPGDQVAVLVDEAERALILDADPAAAAPPPTSDAGDYSSEPLWARIADLSKAEKLKLAKHGNADARRLILKLPDPMLHQQVLTNPGLTANEVASLISGGAASPTFIKAVLTRQELASNLAVMEAMVLSPHTPLHDAIRMVDRVSLELARRIAKGGKARGQVVHAAKKRVTR
;
A
#
# COMPACT_ATOMS: atom_id res chain seq x y z
N MET A 1 -21.28 -47.56 23.34
CA MET A 1 -19.93 -47.48 23.94
C MET A 1 -19.27 -46.24 23.38
N CYS A 2 -19.50 -45.10 24.03
CA CYS A 2 -18.56 -44.42 24.94
C CYS A 2 -17.71 -43.37 24.20
N CYS A 3 -18.15 -42.11 24.36
CA CYS A 3 -17.26 -40.97 24.55
C CYS A 3 -16.10 -41.34 25.49
N SER A 4 -14.91 -40.80 25.23
CA SER A 4 -14.34 -39.77 26.13
C SER A 4 -12.85 -39.59 25.89
N ASN A 5 -12.50 -38.33 25.70
CA ASN A 5 -11.38 -37.63 26.31
C ASN A 5 -9.99 -38.26 26.17
N ARG A 6 -9.21 -37.64 25.28
CA ARG A 6 -7.87 -37.19 25.69
C ARG A 6 -7.76 -35.70 25.44
N CYS A 7 -8.38 -34.95 26.36
CA CYS A 7 -8.09 -33.55 26.59
C CYS A 7 -6.61 -33.43 27.00
N ALA A 8 -5.77 -32.93 26.11
CA ALA A 8 -4.53 -32.27 26.48
C ALA A 8 -4.83 -30.77 26.46
N GLY A 9 -5.65 -30.33 27.42
CA GLY A 9 -5.69 -28.93 27.82
C GLY A 9 -4.42 -28.68 28.62
N GLY A 10 -3.35 -28.32 27.92
CA GLY A 10 -2.26 -27.57 28.53
C GLY A 10 -2.77 -26.16 28.67
N GLU A 11 -3.04 -25.75 29.89
CA GLU A 11 -3.33 -24.39 30.31
C GLU A 11 -2.26 -23.47 29.71
N GLU A 12 -2.63 -22.79 28.62
CA GLU A 12 -1.81 -21.77 27.97
C GLU A 12 -1.73 -20.63 29.00
N ALA A 13 -0.66 -20.64 29.79
CA ALA A 13 -0.37 -19.58 30.74
C ALA A 13 -0.36 -18.27 29.93
N ASP A 14 -1.32 -17.38 30.20
CA ASP A 14 -1.40 -16.04 29.61
C ASP A 14 -0.04 -15.35 29.75
N ALA A 15 0.79 -15.46 28.72
CA ALA A 15 2.07 -14.79 28.63
C ALA A 15 1.77 -13.36 28.19
N VAL A 16 2.15 -12.41 29.02
CA VAL A 16 1.83 -11.00 28.81
C VAL A 16 2.91 -10.42 27.90
N GLU A 17 2.55 -10.09 26.66
CA GLU A 17 3.44 -9.40 25.73
C GLU A 17 3.53 -7.91 26.11
N LEU A 18 4.74 -7.46 26.41
CA LEU A 18 5.06 -6.07 26.75
C LEU A 18 6.09 -5.54 25.75
N THR A 19 5.92 -4.28 25.35
CA THR A 19 6.86 -3.60 24.45
C THR A 19 7.44 -2.37 25.16
N LEU A 20 8.76 -2.31 25.26
CA LEU A 20 9.50 -1.20 25.83
C LEU A 20 10.19 -0.44 24.70
N ASP A 21 9.62 0.70 24.31
CA ASP A 21 10.19 1.55 23.27
C ASP A 21 11.12 2.63 23.85
N LEU A 22 12.39 2.56 23.47
CA LEU A 22 13.45 3.46 23.90
C LEU A 22 13.72 4.49 22.79
N PRO A 23 13.61 5.80 23.07
CA PRO A 23 13.76 6.85 22.06
C PRO A 23 15.21 7.12 21.68
N ASP A 24 16.17 6.94 22.60
CA ASP A 24 17.58 7.27 22.40
C ASP A 24 18.54 6.31 23.13
N ASP A 25 19.83 6.41 22.77
CA ASP A 25 20.88 5.55 23.32
C ASP A 25 21.13 5.85 24.82
N ALA A 26 20.74 7.05 25.28
CA ALA A 26 20.77 7.44 26.68
C ALA A 26 19.72 6.67 27.50
N ALA A 27 18.52 6.47 26.95
CA ALA A 27 17.46 5.66 27.54
C ALA A 27 17.85 4.17 27.60
N LEU A 28 18.53 3.65 26.57
CA LEU A 28 19.10 2.29 26.60
C LEU A 28 20.15 2.15 27.72
N SER A 29 21.06 3.11 27.83
CA SER A 29 22.10 3.11 28.88
C SER A 29 21.49 3.19 30.28
N ALA A 30 20.43 3.98 30.46
CA ALA A 30 19.70 4.08 31.72
C ALA A 30 18.96 2.78 32.07
N LEU A 31 18.35 2.12 31.08
CA LEU A 31 17.74 0.80 31.23
C LEU A 31 18.78 -0.25 31.65
N GLN A 32 19.90 -0.33 30.93
CA GLN A 32 20.99 -1.26 31.23
C GLN A 32 21.56 -1.04 32.64
N ALA A 33 21.71 0.22 33.06
CA ALA A 33 22.14 0.55 34.41
C ALA A 33 21.12 0.08 35.47
N GLY A 34 19.82 0.29 35.23
CA GLY A 34 18.75 -0.16 36.12
C GLY A 34 18.67 -1.69 36.23
N VAL A 35 18.73 -2.38 35.09
CA VAL A 35 18.74 -3.84 35.00
C VAL A 35 19.99 -4.43 35.68
N LYS A 36 21.15 -3.79 35.55
CA LYS A 36 22.39 -4.19 36.25
C LYS A 36 22.29 -4.01 37.76
N ALA A 37 21.65 -2.94 38.23
CA ALA A 37 21.55 -2.61 39.65
C ALA A 37 20.47 -3.42 40.38
N HIS A 38 19.34 -3.70 39.72
CA HIS A 38 18.15 -4.24 40.37
C HIS A 38 17.64 -5.56 39.78
N GLY A 39 18.15 -5.99 38.61
CA GLY A 39 17.73 -7.23 37.95
C GLY A 39 16.31 -7.21 37.37
N ALA A 40 15.64 -6.06 37.43
CA ALA A 40 14.29 -5.87 36.93
C ALA A 40 14.26 -4.74 35.89
N LEU A 41 13.35 -4.87 34.92
CA LEU A 41 13.05 -3.85 33.92
C LEU A 41 11.64 -3.28 34.15
N SER A 42 11.43 -2.01 33.81
CA SER A 42 10.11 -1.38 33.82
C SER A 42 9.59 -1.26 32.39
N ALA A 43 8.48 -1.90 32.06
CA ALA A 43 7.82 -1.79 30.75
C ALA A 43 6.43 -1.14 30.88
N PRO A 44 6.04 -0.26 29.95
CA PRO A 44 4.68 0.28 29.93
C PRO A 44 3.67 -0.77 29.47
N LEU A 45 2.53 -0.82 30.12
CA LEU A 45 1.32 -1.49 29.64
C LEU A 45 0.76 -0.62 28.53
N ALA A 46 1.08 -0.95 27.27
CA ALA A 46 0.57 -0.24 26.09
C ALA A 46 -0.94 -0.49 25.86
N GLY A 47 -1.77 -0.23 26.87
CA GLY A 47 -3.21 -0.52 26.87
C GLY A 47 -3.58 -1.97 27.19
N ALA A 48 -2.60 -2.82 27.53
CA ALA A 48 -2.85 -4.19 27.98
C ALA A 48 -3.53 -4.19 29.37
N ALA A 49 -4.41 -5.17 29.59
CA ALA A 49 -5.03 -5.36 30.91
C ALA A 49 -3.94 -5.59 31.98
N ALA A 50 -4.12 -5.01 33.17
CA ALA A 50 -3.14 -5.13 34.25
C ALA A 50 -2.86 -6.61 34.55
N PRO A 51 -1.63 -7.09 34.31
CA PRO A 51 -1.32 -8.51 34.42
C PRO A 51 -1.32 -8.95 35.88
N ALA A 52 -1.60 -10.23 36.12
CA ALA A 52 -1.47 -10.79 37.45
C ALA A 52 -0.01 -10.70 37.92
N LEU A 53 0.19 -10.39 39.20
CA LEU A 53 1.50 -10.54 39.83
C LEU A 53 1.96 -11.99 39.65
N PHE A 54 3.24 -12.18 39.38
CA PHE A 54 3.90 -13.45 39.10
C PHE A 54 3.55 -14.12 37.77
N ALA A 55 2.78 -13.46 36.88
CA ALA A 55 2.58 -13.93 35.51
C ALA A 55 3.88 -13.89 34.70
N ARG A 56 4.00 -14.80 33.72
CA ARG A 56 5.09 -14.74 32.73
C ARG A 56 4.81 -13.58 31.78
N ALA A 57 5.86 -12.82 31.47
CA ALA A 57 5.81 -11.72 30.53
C ALA A 57 6.96 -11.85 29.53
N SER A 58 6.67 -11.66 28.25
CA SER A 58 7.68 -11.46 27.21
C SER A 58 7.83 -9.96 26.99
N VAL A 59 9.06 -9.47 26.99
CA VAL A 59 9.39 -8.05 26.89
C VAL A 59 10.24 -7.84 25.65
N ALA A 60 9.66 -7.20 24.65
CA ALA A 60 10.37 -6.74 23.48
C ALA A 60 10.96 -5.35 23.77
N VAL A 61 12.28 -5.25 23.82
CA VAL A 61 13.00 -3.98 23.96
C VAL A 61 13.29 -3.45 22.57
N THR A 62 12.71 -2.31 22.22
CA THR A 62 12.97 -1.63 20.95
C THR A 62 13.76 -0.34 21.18
N LEU A 63 14.70 -0.03 20.29
CA LEU A 63 15.41 1.25 20.26
C LEU A 63 15.22 1.86 18.89
N ARG A 64 14.68 3.08 18.83
CA ARG A 64 14.34 3.77 17.56
C ARG A 64 13.49 2.89 16.62
N GLY A 65 12.61 2.06 17.19
CA GLY A 65 11.77 1.11 16.44
C GLY A 65 12.46 -0.16 15.93
N ALA A 66 13.75 -0.39 16.24
CA ALA A 66 14.43 -1.65 15.97
C ALA A 66 14.40 -2.55 17.22
N LEU A 67 14.06 -3.83 17.05
CA LEU A 67 14.12 -4.81 18.14
C LEU A 67 15.58 -5.05 18.53
N LEU A 68 15.92 -4.70 19.78
CA LEU A 68 17.25 -4.92 20.36
C LEU A 68 17.36 -6.30 20.99
N ALA A 69 16.37 -6.66 21.79
CA ALA A 69 16.32 -7.92 22.51
C ALA A 69 14.85 -8.24 22.82
N GLU A 70 14.53 -9.52 22.75
CA GLU A 70 13.27 -10.06 23.26
C GLU A 70 13.61 -10.94 24.45
N VAL A 71 12.97 -10.69 25.59
CA VAL A 71 13.36 -11.25 26.87
C VAL A 71 12.15 -11.74 27.62
N GLU A 72 12.21 -12.95 28.14
CA GLU A 72 11.18 -13.48 29.02
C GLU A 72 11.51 -13.17 30.49
N GLY A 73 10.46 -12.85 31.26
CA GLY A 73 10.58 -12.57 32.67
C GLY A 73 9.26 -12.75 33.42
N GLN A 74 9.27 -12.37 34.69
CA GLN A 74 8.14 -12.52 35.59
C GLN A 74 7.70 -11.17 36.15
N VAL A 75 6.40 -10.87 36.07
CA VAL A 75 5.83 -9.65 36.64
C VAL A 75 5.97 -9.68 38.16
N VAL A 76 6.78 -8.80 38.74
CA VAL A 76 7.00 -8.74 40.21
C VAL A 76 6.25 -7.60 40.88
N GLN A 77 5.97 -6.52 40.14
CA GLN A 77 5.29 -5.35 40.70
C GLN A 77 4.56 -4.55 39.62
N LEU A 78 3.36 -4.05 39.96
CA LEU A 78 2.64 -3.05 39.18
C LEU A 78 2.98 -1.66 39.72
N LEU A 79 3.49 -0.77 38.87
CA LEU A 79 3.87 0.60 39.20
C LEU A 79 2.74 1.58 38.80
N PRO A 80 2.62 2.72 39.52
CA PRO A 80 1.67 3.76 39.14
C PRO A 80 2.02 4.35 37.77
N GLY A 81 1.01 4.61 36.94
CA GLY A 81 1.19 5.14 35.58
C GLY A 81 1.29 4.06 34.50
N ASP A 82 0.54 2.97 34.63
CA ASP A 82 0.48 1.86 33.66
C ASP A 82 1.85 1.24 33.36
N GLN A 83 2.68 1.07 34.40
CA GLN A 83 4.00 0.44 34.28
C GLN A 83 4.06 -0.86 35.05
N VAL A 84 4.87 -1.79 34.56
CA VAL A 84 5.08 -3.10 35.19
C VAL A 84 6.57 -3.34 35.34
N ALA A 85 6.99 -3.72 36.54
CA ALA A 85 8.32 -4.23 36.79
C ALA A 85 8.35 -5.73 36.50
N VAL A 86 9.17 -6.13 35.54
CA VAL A 86 9.41 -7.51 35.16
C VAL A 86 10.81 -7.89 35.64
N LEU A 87 10.87 -8.93 36.49
CA LEU A 87 12.12 -9.56 36.90
C LEU A 87 12.59 -10.49 35.80
N VAL A 88 13.86 -10.38 35.44
CA VAL A 88 14.46 -11.14 34.35
C VAL A 88 15.56 -12.04 34.89
N ASP A 89 15.61 -13.28 34.42
CA ASP A 89 16.64 -14.24 34.81
C ASP A 89 18.03 -13.83 34.32
N GLU A 90 19.08 -14.37 34.93
CA GLU A 90 20.46 -13.94 34.67
C GLU A 90 20.91 -14.14 33.21
N ALA A 91 20.43 -15.19 32.54
CA ALA A 91 20.73 -15.45 31.13
C ALA A 91 20.10 -14.40 30.20
N GLU A 92 18.85 -14.04 30.47
CA GLU A 92 18.08 -13.05 29.74
C GLU A 92 18.57 -11.62 30.03
N ARG A 93 19.01 -11.38 31.27
CA ARG A 93 19.65 -10.13 31.69
C ARG A 93 20.93 -9.87 30.90
N ALA A 94 21.71 -10.91 30.61
CA ALA A 94 22.91 -10.79 29.80
C ALA A 94 22.57 -10.32 28.36
N LEU A 95 21.45 -10.77 27.78
CA LEU A 95 21.02 -10.33 26.44
C LEU A 95 20.74 -8.82 26.38
N ILE A 96 20.17 -8.23 27.43
CA ILE A 96 19.92 -6.78 27.51
C ILE A 96 21.23 -6.00 27.76
N LEU A 97 22.11 -6.54 28.59
CA LEU A 97 23.37 -5.88 28.95
C LEU A 97 24.43 -5.95 27.85
N ASP A 98 24.43 -7.03 27.06
CA ASP A 98 25.29 -7.23 25.90
C ASP A 98 24.67 -6.65 24.62
N ALA A 99 23.47 -6.06 24.70
CA ALA A 99 22.83 -5.36 23.59
C ALA A 99 23.67 -4.13 23.20
N ASP A 100 24.41 -4.26 22.10
CA ASP A 100 25.24 -3.21 21.55
C ASP A 100 24.35 -2.19 20.80
N PRO A 101 24.40 -0.88 21.12
CA PRO A 101 23.74 0.14 20.31
C PRO A 101 24.23 0.15 18.85
N ALA A 102 25.43 -0.40 18.57
CA ALA A 102 25.93 -0.62 17.22
C ALA A 102 25.36 -1.89 16.54
N ALA A 103 24.80 -2.85 17.28
CA ALA A 103 24.00 -3.93 16.70
C ALA A 103 22.57 -3.44 16.34
N ALA A 104 22.10 -2.39 17.01
CA ALA A 104 21.00 -1.54 16.56
C ALA A 104 21.42 -0.52 15.47
N ALA A 105 22.70 -0.44 15.10
CA ALA A 105 23.05 0.30 13.91
C ALA A 105 22.47 -0.46 12.71
N PRO A 106 21.68 0.20 11.85
CA PRO A 106 21.30 -0.43 10.60
C PRO A 106 22.60 -0.83 9.88
N PRO A 107 22.63 -1.97 9.16
CA PRO A 107 23.72 -2.23 8.22
C PRO A 107 23.95 -0.98 7.37
N PRO A 108 25.17 -0.73 6.84
CA PRO A 108 25.36 0.28 5.81
C PRO A 108 24.66 -0.21 4.52
N THR A 109 23.34 -0.18 4.54
CA THR A 109 22.48 -0.26 3.38
C THR A 109 22.57 1.10 2.73
N SER A 110 23.09 1.10 1.50
CA SER A 110 22.60 1.98 0.46
C SER A 110 21.10 2.18 0.65
N ASP A 111 20.74 3.38 1.11
CA ASP A 111 19.42 4.00 1.14
C ASP A 111 18.23 3.04 1.39
N ALA A 112 17.95 2.77 2.68
CA ALA A 112 16.70 2.15 3.09
C ALA A 112 16.07 2.88 4.27
N GLY A 113 14.83 3.34 4.05
CA GLY A 113 13.81 3.24 5.10
C GLY A 113 13.53 4.48 5.92
N ASP A 114 13.34 5.62 5.27
CA ASP A 114 12.44 6.63 5.84
C ASP A 114 11.02 6.03 5.90
N TYR A 115 10.26 6.32 6.96
CA TYR A 115 8.80 6.10 7.02
C TYR A 115 8.04 7.04 6.07
N SER A 116 8.68 7.42 4.97
CA SER A 116 8.00 7.89 3.79
C SER A 116 7.28 6.69 3.18
N SER A 117 5.98 6.57 3.50
CA SER A 117 5.00 6.16 2.49
C SER A 117 5.08 7.16 1.34
N GLU A 118 6.19 7.16 0.63
CA GLU A 118 6.43 8.00 -0.50
C GLU A 118 5.35 7.64 -1.50
N PRO A 119 4.48 8.60 -1.83
CA PRO A 119 3.32 8.28 -2.64
C PRO A 119 3.82 7.78 -3.99
N LEU A 120 3.15 6.77 -4.55
CA LEU A 120 3.59 6.07 -5.77
C LEU A 120 3.99 7.01 -6.92
N TRP A 121 3.40 8.21 -6.99
CA TRP A 121 3.76 9.22 -7.98
C TRP A 121 5.17 9.81 -7.80
N ALA A 122 5.65 9.97 -6.56
CA ALA A 122 6.97 10.48 -6.25
C ALA A 122 8.03 9.47 -6.67
N ARG A 123 7.84 8.21 -6.29
CA ARG A 123 8.70 7.09 -6.73
C ARG A 123 8.78 7.02 -8.25
N ILE A 124 7.64 7.10 -8.94
CA ILE A 124 7.62 7.08 -10.41
C ILE A 124 8.35 8.27 -11.01
N ALA A 125 8.34 9.44 -10.38
CA ALA A 125 9.04 10.62 -10.89
C ALA A 125 10.56 10.37 -10.97
N ASP A 126 11.12 9.77 -9.92
CA ASP A 126 12.56 9.54 -9.76
C ASP A 126 13.10 8.36 -10.59
N LEU A 127 12.22 7.46 -11.04
CA LEU A 127 12.62 6.34 -11.89
C LEU A 127 13.27 6.81 -13.22
N SER A 128 14.27 6.05 -13.65
CA SER A 128 14.84 6.18 -14.99
C SER A 128 13.80 5.82 -16.08
N LYS A 129 14.06 6.26 -17.32
CA LYS A 129 13.18 5.93 -18.46
C LYS A 129 13.00 4.43 -18.66
N ALA A 130 14.06 3.64 -18.45
CA ALA A 130 14.02 2.19 -18.58
C ALA A 130 13.14 1.54 -17.50
N GLU A 131 13.19 2.04 -16.28
CA GLU A 131 12.35 1.56 -15.18
C GLU A 131 10.88 1.95 -15.37
N LYS A 132 10.61 3.17 -15.85
CA LYS A 132 9.26 3.61 -16.25
C LYS A 132 8.67 2.69 -17.33
N LEU A 133 9.48 2.26 -18.30
CA LEU A 133 9.06 1.28 -19.33
C LEU A 133 8.74 -0.09 -18.73
N LYS A 134 9.55 -0.59 -17.79
CA LYS A 134 9.27 -1.85 -17.07
C LYS A 134 7.98 -1.74 -16.26
N LEU A 135 7.80 -0.63 -15.56
CA LEU A 135 6.62 -0.36 -14.75
C LEU A 135 5.36 -0.20 -15.62
N ALA A 136 5.46 0.31 -16.83
CA ALA A 136 4.34 0.35 -17.77
C ALA A 136 3.86 -1.07 -18.16
N LYS A 137 4.81 -1.98 -18.40
CA LYS A 137 4.55 -3.37 -18.83
C LYS A 137 4.06 -4.28 -17.71
N HIS A 138 4.54 -4.10 -16.49
CA HIS A 138 4.31 -5.03 -15.37
C HIS A 138 3.71 -4.38 -14.13
N GLY A 139 3.50 -3.06 -14.13
CA GLY A 139 2.96 -2.34 -12.99
C GLY A 139 1.48 -2.61 -12.74
N ASN A 140 1.06 -2.29 -11.51
CA ASN A 140 -0.33 -2.33 -11.07
C ASN A 140 -1.20 -1.24 -11.75
N ALA A 141 -2.51 -1.26 -11.50
CA ALA A 141 -3.45 -0.32 -12.11
C ALA A 141 -3.11 1.14 -11.80
N ASP A 142 -2.66 1.44 -10.58
CA ASP A 142 -2.32 2.81 -10.18
C ASP A 142 -1.02 3.31 -10.82
N ALA A 143 -0.01 2.45 -10.95
CA ALA A 143 1.20 2.77 -11.70
C ALA A 143 0.89 3.06 -13.16
N ARG A 144 0.03 2.27 -13.81
CA ARG A 144 -0.40 2.54 -15.21
C ARG A 144 -1.12 3.87 -15.36
N ARG A 145 -2.02 4.20 -14.43
CA ARG A 145 -2.71 5.51 -14.40
C ARG A 145 -1.73 6.68 -14.28
N LEU A 146 -0.72 6.54 -13.42
CA LEU A 146 0.30 7.56 -13.21
C LEU A 146 1.23 7.69 -14.43
N ILE A 147 1.64 6.57 -15.03
CA ILE A 147 2.47 6.54 -16.24
C ILE A 147 1.78 7.22 -17.42
N LEU A 148 0.46 7.04 -17.59
CA LEU A 148 -0.29 7.67 -18.68
C LEU A 148 -0.39 9.20 -18.56
N LYS A 149 -0.21 9.76 -17.36
CA LYS A 149 -0.14 11.21 -17.17
C LYS A 149 1.19 11.80 -17.65
N LEU A 150 2.22 10.98 -17.81
CA LEU A 150 3.53 11.44 -18.27
C LEU A 150 3.49 11.72 -19.78
N PRO A 151 4.15 12.78 -20.27
CA PRO A 151 4.10 13.16 -21.68
C PRO A 151 5.05 12.34 -22.57
N ASP A 152 5.17 11.02 -22.38
CA ASP A 152 6.04 10.16 -23.22
C ASP A 152 5.21 9.16 -24.06
N PRO A 153 5.19 9.29 -25.40
CA PRO A 153 4.44 8.39 -26.26
C PRO A 153 4.93 6.93 -26.22
N MET A 154 6.20 6.68 -25.90
CA MET A 154 6.73 5.32 -25.80
C MET A 154 6.12 4.58 -24.60
N LEU A 155 5.97 5.28 -23.46
CA LEU A 155 5.36 4.70 -22.26
C LEU A 155 3.91 4.29 -22.52
N HIS A 156 3.16 5.10 -23.26
CA HIS A 156 1.76 4.82 -23.58
C HIS A 156 1.59 3.56 -24.43
N GLN A 157 2.50 3.32 -25.37
CA GLN A 157 2.51 2.07 -26.13
C GLN A 157 2.83 0.87 -25.24
N GLN A 158 3.72 1.01 -24.27
CA GLN A 158 4.05 -0.07 -23.33
C GLN A 158 2.93 -0.37 -22.33
N VAL A 159 2.12 0.62 -21.93
CA VAL A 159 0.95 0.35 -21.08
C VAL A 159 -0.02 -0.59 -21.78
N LEU A 160 -0.18 -0.46 -23.10
CA LEU A 160 -1.07 -1.33 -23.87
C LEU A 160 -0.54 -2.75 -23.99
N THR A 161 0.77 -3.00 -23.89
CA THR A 161 1.32 -4.38 -23.96
C THR A 161 1.19 -5.13 -22.64
N ASN A 162 0.68 -4.50 -21.58
CA ASN A 162 0.49 -5.12 -20.28
C ASN A 162 -0.66 -6.15 -20.33
N PRO A 163 -0.44 -7.42 -19.93
CA PRO A 163 -1.46 -8.47 -19.96
C PRO A 163 -2.57 -8.26 -18.92
N GLY A 164 -2.32 -7.49 -17.86
CA GLY A 164 -3.31 -7.16 -16.83
C GLY A 164 -4.18 -5.96 -17.18
N LEU A 165 -4.08 -5.41 -18.39
CA LEU A 165 -4.88 -4.27 -18.83
C LEU A 165 -6.27 -4.73 -19.28
N THR A 166 -7.30 -4.30 -18.56
CA THR A 166 -8.69 -4.66 -18.88
C THR A 166 -9.40 -3.56 -19.70
N ALA A 167 -10.41 -3.93 -20.48
CA ALA A 167 -11.20 -2.96 -21.26
C ALA A 167 -11.90 -1.92 -20.37
N ASN A 168 -12.41 -2.32 -19.20
CA ASN A 168 -13.04 -1.42 -18.24
C ASN A 168 -12.06 -0.39 -17.66
N GLU A 169 -10.82 -0.81 -17.43
CA GLU A 169 -9.75 0.09 -17.00
C GLU A 169 -9.40 1.09 -18.11
N VAL A 170 -9.27 0.64 -19.35
CA VAL A 170 -9.04 1.53 -20.50
C VAL A 170 -10.15 2.57 -20.64
N ALA A 171 -11.42 2.16 -20.51
CA ALA A 171 -12.56 3.08 -20.52
C ALA A 171 -12.45 4.13 -19.39
N SER A 172 -12.08 3.69 -18.19
CA SER A 172 -11.86 4.57 -17.04
C SER A 172 -10.74 5.57 -17.29
N LEU A 173 -9.60 5.13 -17.85
CA LEU A 173 -8.46 5.96 -18.20
C LEU A 173 -8.79 7.04 -19.23
N ILE A 174 -9.57 6.69 -20.25
CA ILE A 174 -10.02 7.61 -21.30
C ILE A 174 -11.00 8.64 -20.72
N SER A 175 -11.97 8.20 -19.93
CA SER A 175 -12.96 9.09 -19.31
C SER A 175 -12.35 10.06 -18.30
N GLY A 176 -11.31 9.65 -17.58
CA GLY A 176 -10.60 10.45 -16.60
C GLY A 176 -9.65 11.50 -17.19
N GLY A 177 -9.49 11.53 -18.52
CA GLY A 177 -8.62 12.51 -19.20
C GLY A 177 -7.12 12.22 -19.09
N ALA A 178 -6.71 11.09 -18.50
CA ALA A 178 -5.30 10.69 -18.46
C ALA A 178 -4.82 10.14 -19.81
N ALA A 179 -5.73 9.78 -20.72
CA ALA A 179 -5.39 9.25 -22.02
C ALA A 179 -4.90 10.33 -22.99
N SER A 180 -3.64 10.22 -23.42
CA SER A 180 -3.10 11.11 -24.46
C SER A 180 -3.67 10.79 -25.85
N PRO A 181 -3.54 11.71 -26.83
CA PRO A 181 -3.92 11.44 -28.22
C PRO A 181 -3.17 10.25 -28.84
N THR A 182 -1.91 10.04 -28.47
CA THR A 182 -1.11 8.91 -28.95
C THR A 182 -1.61 7.59 -28.38
N PHE A 183 -2.00 7.58 -27.10
CA PHE A 183 -2.63 6.41 -26.47
C PHE A 183 -3.95 6.05 -27.15
N ILE A 184 -4.83 7.04 -27.38
CA ILE A 184 -6.13 6.81 -28.03
C ILE A 184 -5.96 6.25 -29.44
N LYS A 185 -5.03 6.77 -30.24
CA LYS A 185 -4.71 6.20 -31.57
C LYS A 185 -4.25 4.75 -31.48
N ALA A 186 -3.42 4.42 -30.49
CA ALA A 186 -2.95 3.05 -30.29
C ALA A 186 -4.04 2.11 -29.74
N VAL A 187 -5.07 2.63 -29.07
CA VAL A 187 -6.28 1.86 -28.72
C VAL A 187 -7.13 1.61 -29.97
N LEU A 188 -7.29 2.60 -30.86
CA LEU A 188 -8.06 2.45 -32.11
C LEU A 188 -7.51 1.38 -33.04
N THR A 189 -6.19 1.15 -33.06
CA THR A 189 -5.57 0.11 -33.89
C THR A 189 -5.84 -1.31 -33.37
N ARG A 190 -6.27 -1.46 -32.11
CA ARG A 190 -6.56 -2.75 -31.49
C ARG A 190 -8.07 -2.99 -31.46
N GLN A 191 -8.55 -3.81 -32.38
CA GLN A 191 -9.98 -4.06 -32.55
C GLN A 191 -10.65 -4.66 -31.31
N GLU A 192 -9.93 -5.47 -30.53
CA GLU A 192 -10.41 -6.06 -29.27
C GLU A 192 -10.83 -4.99 -28.25
N LEU A 193 -10.04 -3.91 -28.13
CA LEU A 193 -10.34 -2.79 -27.22
C LEU A 193 -11.34 -1.82 -27.86
N ALA A 194 -11.17 -1.51 -29.14
CA ALA A 194 -12.01 -0.55 -29.86
C ALA A 194 -13.45 -1.04 -30.09
N SER A 195 -13.68 -2.36 -30.09
CA SER A 195 -15.02 -2.95 -30.21
C SER A 195 -15.79 -3.00 -28.90
N ASN A 196 -15.12 -2.88 -27.76
CA ASN A 196 -15.77 -2.86 -26.46
C ASN A 196 -16.64 -1.60 -26.31
N LEU A 197 -17.92 -1.80 -25.93
CA LEU A 197 -18.87 -0.70 -25.81
C LEU A 197 -18.41 0.36 -24.79
N ALA A 198 -17.93 -0.04 -23.61
CA ALA A 198 -17.50 0.91 -22.58
C ALA A 198 -16.33 1.80 -23.04
N VAL A 199 -15.37 1.20 -23.75
CA VAL A 199 -14.23 1.93 -24.33
C VAL A 199 -14.71 2.90 -25.42
N MET A 200 -15.57 2.43 -26.31
CA MET A 200 -16.13 3.25 -27.39
C MET A 200 -16.90 4.45 -26.86
N GLU A 201 -17.75 4.24 -25.85
CA GLU A 201 -18.51 5.31 -25.21
C GLU A 201 -17.60 6.36 -24.56
N ALA A 202 -16.53 5.93 -23.88
CA ALA A 202 -15.53 6.84 -23.32
C ALA A 202 -14.78 7.62 -24.42
N MET A 203 -14.43 6.99 -25.53
CA MET A 203 -13.73 7.62 -26.66
C MET A 203 -14.58 8.69 -27.35
N VAL A 204 -15.88 8.46 -27.55
CA VAL A 204 -16.80 9.42 -28.18
C VAL A 204 -16.89 10.73 -27.39
N LEU A 205 -16.84 10.63 -26.05
CA LEU A 205 -16.89 11.79 -25.16
C LEU A 205 -15.53 12.49 -25.01
N SER A 206 -14.42 11.81 -25.33
CA SER A 206 -13.08 12.35 -25.11
C SER A 206 -12.68 13.40 -26.16
N PRO A 207 -12.08 14.55 -25.75
CA PRO A 207 -11.57 15.56 -26.65
C PRO A 207 -10.23 15.21 -27.28
N HIS A 208 -9.66 14.03 -27.02
CA HIS A 208 -8.40 13.58 -27.64
C HIS A 208 -8.62 12.56 -28.78
N THR A 209 -9.85 12.07 -28.93
CA THR A 209 -10.22 11.15 -30.01
C THR A 209 -10.23 11.87 -31.36
N PRO A 210 -9.64 11.30 -32.42
CA PRO A 210 -9.78 11.85 -33.76
C PRO A 210 -11.25 12.04 -34.13
N LEU A 211 -11.58 13.20 -34.68
CA LEU A 211 -12.96 13.62 -34.93
C LEU A 211 -13.72 12.66 -35.85
N HIS A 212 -13.07 12.20 -36.92
CA HIS A 212 -13.64 11.27 -37.88
C HIS A 212 -14.04 9.94 -37.21
N ASP A 213 -13.21 9.41 -36.33
CA ASP A 213 -13.48 8.14 -35.64
C ASP A 213 -14.59 8.32 -34.60
N ALA A 214 -14.58 9.44 -33.88
CA ALA A 214 -15.64 9.78 -32.94
C ALA A 214 -17.02 9.83 -33.63
N ILE A 215 -17.13 10.46 -34.81
CA ILE A 215 -18.38 10.52 -35.59
C ILE A 215 -18.85 9.11 -35.99
N ARG A 216 -17.95 8.25 -36.49
CA ARG A 216 -18.29 6.86 -36.86
C ARG A 216 -18.75 6.04 -35.66
N MET A 217 -18.16 6.26 -34.49
CA MET A 217 -18.56 5.58 -33.25
C MET A 217 -19.96 5.99 -32.79
N VAL A 218 -20.43 7.20 -33.10
CA VAL A 218 -21.79 7.65 -32.72
C VAL A 218 -22.88 6.71 -33.25
N ASP A 219 -22.68 6.03 -34.39
CA ASP A 219 -23.66 5.08 -34.93
C ASP A 219 -23.73 3.76 -34.16
N ARG A 220 -22.69 3.44 -33.40
CA ARG A 220 -22.51 2.14 -32.71
C ARG A 220 -22.68 2.22 -31.19
N VAL A 221 -22.60 3.40 -30.58
CA VAL A 221 -22.83 3.57 -29.13
C VAL A 221 -24.28 3.28 -28.73
N SER A 222 -24.53 3.12 -27.43
CA SER A 222 -25.88 2.95 -26.90
C SER A 222 -26.81 4.12 -27.26
N LEU A 223 -28.10 3.81 -27.43
CA LEU A 223 -29.11 4.81 -27.78
C LEU A 223 -29.30 5.83 -26.64
N GLU A 224 -29.17 5.38 -25.38
CA GLU A 224 -29.21 6.24 -24.21
C GLU A 224 -28.09 7.28 -24.24
N LEU A 225 -26.84 6.85 -24.49
CA LEU A 225 -25.72 7.76 -24.62
C LEU A 225 -25.91 8.73 -25.79
N ALA A 226 -26.39 8.27 -26.93
CA ALA A 226 -26.63 9.12 -28.09
C ALA A 226 -27.64 10.24 -27.78
N ARG A 227 -28.74 9.93 -27.07
CA ARG A 227 -29.70 10.92 -26.59
C ARG A 227 -29.05 11.91 -25.61
N ARG A 228 -28.22 11.42 -24.69
CA ARG A 228 -27.48 12.26 -23.73
C ARG A 228 -26.54 13.24 -24.44
N ILE A 229 -25.82 12.77 -25.46
CA ILE A 229 -24.95 13.62 -26.28
C ILE A 229 -25.78 14.66 -27.04
N ALA A 230 -26.89 14.25 -27.66
CA ALA A 230 -27.77 15.11 -28.44
C ALA A 230 -28.36 16.28 -27.62
N LYS A 231 -28.62 16.08 -26.32
CA LYS A 231 -29.16 17.11 -25.41
C LYS A 231 -28.11 18.16 -24.96
N GLY A 232 -26.84 18.00 -25.35
CA GLY A 232 -25.75 18.91 -24.95
C GLY A 232 -24.78 18.30 -23.94
N GLY A 233 -24.46 17.00 -24.10
CA GLY A 233 -23.48 16.32 -23.26
C GLY A 233 -22.04 16.82 -23.44
N LYS A 234 -21.09 16.21 -22.71
CA LYS A 234 -19.64 16.54 -22.69
C LYS A 234 -18.87 16.31 -24.03
N ALA A 235 -19.55 16.22 -25.17
CA ALA A 235 -18.94 15.90 -26.46
C ALA A 235 -18.72 17.15 -27.33
N ARG A 236 -17.85 17.02 -28.34
CA ARG A 236 -17.60 18.10 -29.32
C ARG A 236 -18.86 18.41 -30.15
N GLY A 237 -19.05 19.67 -30.57
CA GLY A 237 -20.25 20.11 -31.29
C GLY A 237 -20.60 19.30 -32.54
N GLN A 238 -19.60 18.84 -33.30
CA GLN A 238 -19.81 17.99 -34.48
C GLN A 238 -20.31 16.59 -34.12
N VAL A 239 -19.82 16.02 -33.02
CA VAL A 239 -20.29 14.74 -32.47
C VAL A 239 -21.73 14.89 -31.96
N VAL A 240 -22.06 16.04 -31.34
CA VAL A 240 -23.43 16.38 -30.94
C VAL A 240 -24.37 16.44 -32.14
N HIS A 241 -23.95 17.07 -33.24
CA HIS A 241 -24.74 17.13 -34.46
C HIS A 241 -24.99 15.73 -35.05
N ALA A 242 -23.96 14.88 -35.11
CA ALA A 242 -24.10 13.49 -35.55
C ALA A 242 -25.07 12.70 -34.65
N ALA A 243 -24.97 12.87 -33.33
CA ALA A 243 -25.87 12.22 -32.38
C ALA A 243 -27.33 12.69 -32.52
N LYS A 244 -27.57 13.99 -32.72
CA LYS A 244 -28.91 14.52 -33.01
C LYS A 244 -29.50 13.88 -34.26
N LYS A 245 -28.73 13.81 -35.35
CA LYS A 245 -29.17 13.17 -36.59
C LYS A 245 -29.54 11.70 -36.40
N ARG A 246 -28.79 10.96 -35.57
CA ARG A 246 -29.08 9.55 -35.25
C ARG A 246 -30.34 9.38 -34.42
N VAL A 247 -30.58 10.26 -33.45
CA VAL A 247 -31.74 10.16 -32.54
C VAL A 247 -33.05 10.54 -33.23
N THR A 248 -33.00 11.46 -34.19
CA THR A 248 -34.19 11.90 -34.96
C THR A 248 -34.54 10.93 -36.11
N ARG A 249 -33.62 10.06 -36.50
CA ARG A 249 -33.82 9.05 -37.55
C ARG A 249 -34.56 7.84 -37.00
#